data_AF-A0A849EUZ6-F1
#
_entry.id   AF-A0A849EUZ6-F1
#
_cell.length_a   1.000
_cell.length_b   1.000
_cell.length_c   1.000
_cell.angle_alpha   90.00
_cell.angle_beta   90.00
_cell.angle_gamma   90.00
#
_symmetry.space_group_name_H-M   'P 1'
#
loop_
_entity.id
_entity.type
_entity.pdbx_description
1 polymer ?
#
loop_
_entity_poly.entity_id
_entity_poly.type
_entity_poly.pdbx_seq_one_letter_code
_entity_poly.pdbx_strand_id
1 'polypeptide(L)'
;GGDIFLKCKTPITIAVYAGDSPLSLKIGLTVSPDDHIQAVCTSSGTVGHSLSLGRADAVCVASSNGALADAMATAIGNRVHRPDDIHEAIAWGRCVDGVMGILIIVGDRMGAWGRLEVVPLNAEKEKIG
;
A
#
# COMPACT_ATOMS: atom_id res chain seq x y z
N GLY A 1 -9.38 10.20 2.96
CA GLY A 1 -9.32 9.14 1.95
C GLY A 1 -7.92 8.56 1.93
N GLY A 2 -7.75 7.35 1.40
CA GLY A 2 -6.47 6.62 1.32
C GLY A 2 -5.84 6.58 -0.07
N ASP A 3 -6.43 7.31 -1.02
CA ASP A 3 -6.07 7.23 -2.43
C ASP A 3 -5.25 8.43 -2.88
N ILE A 4 -4.18 8.16 -3.62
CA ILE A 4 -3.25 9.16 -4.09
C ILE A 4 -3.09 8.99 -5.60
N PHE A 5 -3.52 10.00 -6.36
CA PHE A 5 -3.16 10.16 -7.76
C PHE A 5 -1.82 10.90 -7.85
N LEU A 6 -0.91 10.34 -8.63
CA LEU A 6 0.48 10.76 -8.71
C LEU A 6 0.78 11.36 -10.07
N LYS A 7 1.31 12.58 -10.06
CA LYS A 7 2.00 13.20 -11.20
C LYS A 7 3.29 13.82 -10.70
N CYS A 8 4.35 13.02 -10.70
CA CYS A 8 5.62 13.38 -10.10
C CYS A 8 6.70 13.49 -11.19
N LYS A 9 7.54 14.53 -11.11
CA LYS A 9 8.71 14.73 -11.99
C LYS A 9 10.02 14.24 -11.35
N THR A 10 9.96 13.91 -10.06
CA THR A 10 11.05 13.39 -9.24
C THR A 10 10.50 12.24 -8.41
N PRO A 11 11.35 11.34 -7.92
CA PRO A 11 10.91 10.32 -6.97
C PRO A 11 10.23 10.95 -5.76
N ILE A 12 9.19 10.29 -5.26
CA ILE A 12 8.49 10.67 -4.05
C ILE A 12 8.36 9.48 -3.11
N THR A 13 8.24 9.74 -1.82
CA THR A 13 7.96 8.71 -0.81
C THR A 13 6.60 8.97 -0.18
N ILE A 14 5.73 7.98 -0.26
CA ILE A 14 4.37 8.00 0.29
C ILE A 14 4.39 7.28 1.62
N ALA A 15 4.15 7.99 2.72
CA ALA A 15 4.04 7.35 4.03
C ALA A 15 2.80 6.44 4.11
N VAL A 16 2.97 5.25 4.67
CA VAL A 16 1.88 4.28 4.82
C VAL A 16 1.28 4.40 6.21
N TYR A 17 -0.01 4.74 6.28
CA TYR A 17 -0.77 4.67 7.52
C TYR A 17 -1.50 3.34 7.60
N ALA A 18 -1.24 2.58 8.66
CA ALA A 18 -1.74 1.22 8.87
C ALA A 18 -2.36 1.07 10.27
N GLY A 19 -3.12 2.07 10.71
CA GLY A 19 -3.81 2.03 12.00
C GLY A 19 -2.88 1.81 13.19
N ASP A 20 -3.24 0.82 14.02
CA ASP A 20 -2.50 0.42 15.22
C ASP A 20 -1.30 -0.49 14.93
N SER A 21 -1.07 -0.85 13.67
CA SER A 21 0.13 -1.62 13.29
C SER A 21 1.39 -0.90 13.77
N PRO A 22 2.37 -1.62 14.35
CA PRO A 22 3.65 -1.03 14.71
C PRO A 22 4.45 -0.50 13.50
N LEU A 23 4.04 -0.82 12.27
CA LEU A 23 4.62 -0.33 11.01
C LEU A 23 3.98 0.97 10.51
N SER A 24 2.84 1.37 11.09
CA SER A 24 2.11 2.57 10.73
C SER A 24 2.99 3.82 10.86
N LEU A 25 3.10 4.60 9.78
CA LEU A 25 3.94 5.80 9.63
C LEU A 25 5.44 5.56 9.88
N LYS A 26 5.92 4.31 9.87
CA LYS A 26 7.35 3.97 9.95
C LYS A 26 7.92 3.47 8.64
N ILE A 27 7.06 3.22 7.66
CA ILE A 27 7.46 2.82 6.32
C ILE A 27 6.79 3.70 5.27
N GLY A 28 7.46 3.82 4.12
CA GLY A 28 6.96 4.52 2.96
C GLY A 28 7.12 3.70 1.69
N LEU A 29 6.36 4.09 0.67
CA LEU A 29 6.46 3.58 -0.69
C LEU A 29 7.13 4.63 -1.56
N THR A 30 8.30 4.32 -2.08
CA THR A 30 8.97 5.18 -3.06
C THR A 30 8.46 4.86 -4.46
N VAL A 31 8.06 5.91 -5.18
CA VAL A 31 7.60 5.86 -6.57
C VAL A 31 8.44 6.81 -7.40
N SER A 32 9.05 6.30 -8.46
CA SER A 32 9.84 7.06 -9.42
C SER A 32 9.01 7.38 -10.67
N PRO A 33 9.29 8.50 -11.37
CA PRO A 33 8.63 8.83 -12.63
C PRO A 33 8.73 7.72 -13.69
N ASP A 34 9.85 6.98 -13.69
CA ASP A 34 10.15 5.91 -14.64
C ASP A 34 9.37 4.61 -14.35
N ASP A 35 8.72 4.50 -13.18
CA ASP A 35 7.92 3.32 -12.84
C ASP A 35 6.60 3.27 -13.63
N HIS A 36 6.18 4.41 -14.22
CA HIS A 36 4.90 4.63 -14.89
C HIS A 36 3.66 4.44 -14.00
N ILE A 37 3.83 4.47 -12.69
CA ILE A 37 2.74 4.45 -11.70
C ILE A 37 2.07 5.82 -11.67
N GLN A 38 0.74 5.86 -11.79
CA GLN A 38 -0.05 7.09 -11.75
C GLN A 38 -1.01 7.15 -10.56
N ALA A 39 -1.17 6.04 -9.84
CA ALA A 39 -1.99 5.97 -8.66
C ALA A 39 -1.44 4.92 -7.67
N VAL A 40 -1.52 5.26 -6.39
CA VAL A 40 -1.40 4.33 -5.27
C VAL A 40 -2.66 4.48 -4.44
N CYS A 41 -3.48 3.43 -4.39
CA CYS A 41 -4.73 3.41 -3.63
C CYS A 41 -4.59 2.51 -2.42
N THR A 42 -5.22 2.89 -1.31
CA THR A 42 -5.09 2.18 -0.03
C THR A 42 -6.44 1.76 0.52
N SER A 43 -6.61 0.48 0.77
CA SER A 43 -7.73 -0.07 1.53
C SER A 43 -7.29 -0.46 2.94
N SER A 44 -8.18 -0.35 3.93
CA SER A 44 -7.95 -0.78 5.30
C SER A 44 -9.22 -1.41 5.86
N GLY A 45 -9.07 -2.51 6.61
CA GLY A 45 -10.14 -3.13 7.39
C GLY A 45 -10.12 -2.72 8.86
N THR A 46 -9.09 -1.99 9.32
CA THR A 46 -8.92 -1.59 10.73
C THR A 46 -8.99 -0.08 10.94
N VAL A 47 -8.96 0.71 9.86
CA VAL A 47 -9.00 2.18 9.89
C VAL A 47 -10.20 2.71 9.11
N GLY A 48 -11.14 3.35 9.81
CA GLY A 48 -12.26 4.08 9.21
C GLY A 48 -13.53 3.25 8.96
N HIS A 49 -14.63 3.91 8.59
CA HIS A 49 -15.95 3.30 8.35
C HIS A 49 -16.12 2.69 6.94
N SER A 50 -15.06 2.65 6.12
CA SER A 50 -15.11 2.03 4.81
C SER A 50 -15.20 0.51 4.96
N LEU A 51 -16.26 -0.09 4.42
CA LEU A 51 -16.55 -1.52 4.56
C LEU A 51 -15.51 -2.35 3.78
N SER A 52 -14.44 -2.76 4.45
CA SER A 52 -13.61 -3.89 4.05
C SER A 52 -13.99 -5.10 4.91
N LEU A 53 -14.19 -6.25 4.27
CA LEU A 53 -14.55 -7.51 4.94
C LEU A 53 -13.31 -8.25 5.50
N GLY A 54 -12.11 -7.78 5.13
CA GLY A 54 -10.85 -8.29 5.62
C GLY A 54 -10.40 -7.64 6.93
N ARG A 55 -9.22 -8.07 7.42
CA ARG A 55 -8.56 -7.57 8.63
C ARG A 55 -7.20 -6.93 8.36
N ALA A 56 -6.87 -6.65 7.11
CA ALA A 56 -5.63 -5.96 6.78
C ALA A 56 -5.63 -4.54 7.34
N ASP A 57 -4.51 -4.14 7.94
CA ASP A 57 -4.31 -2.80 8.46
C ASP A 57 -4.11 -1.78 7.34
N ALA A 58 -3.40 -2.19 6.28
CA ALA A 58 -3.31 -1.46 5.04
C ALA A 58 -3.07 -2.42 3.87
N VAL A 59 -3.72 -2.15 2.74
CA VAL A 59 -3.43 -2.76 1.44
C VAL A 59 -3.22 -1.62 0.45
N CYS A 60 -1.99 -1.41 -0.01
CA CYS A 60 -1.67 -0.43 -1.03
C CYS A 60 -1.49 -1.14 -2.38
N VAL A 61 -2.12 -0.61 -3.43
CA VAL A 61 -1.96 -1.09 -4.80
C VAL A 61 -1.51 0.04 -5.71
N ALA A 62 -0.47 -0.22 -6.49
CA ALA A 62 0.05 0.70 -7.50
C ALA A 62 -0.43 0.32 -8.90
N SER A 63 -0.87 1.31 -9.67
CA SER A 63 -1.26 1.14 -11.08
C SER A 63 -1.09 2.44 -11.87
N SER A 64 -1.09 2.34 -13.20
CA SER A 64 -1.31 3.48 -14.10
C SER A 64 -2.79 3.88 -14.19
N ASN A 65 -3.70 3.09 -13.64
CA ASN A 65 -5.14 3.35 -13.58
C ASN A 65 -5.62 3.37 -12.13
N GLY A 66 -6.01 4.54 -11.62
CA GLY A 66 -6.48 4.69 -10.24
C GLY A 66 -7.74 3.92 -9.90
N ALA A 67 -8.67 3.76 -10.85
CA ALA A 67 -9.88 2.95 -10.62
C ALA A 67 -9.54 1.46 -10.45
N LEU A 68 -8.55 0.97 -11.21
CA LEU A 68 -8.03 -0.38 -11.04
C LEU A 68 -7.31 -0.54 -9.70
N ALA A 69 -6.46 0.43 -9.33
CA ALA A 69 -5.74 0.40 -8.06
C ALA A 69 -6.70 0.34 -6.86
N ASP A 70 -7.73 1.18 -6.82
CA ASP A 70 -8.73 1.22 -5.74
C ASP A 70 -9.54 -0.09 -5.65
N ALA A 71 -10.06 -0.55 -6.80
CA ALA A 71 -10.81 -1.80 -6.86
C ALA A 71 -9.97 -3.00 -6.39
N MET A 72 -8.69 -3.05 -6.80
CA MET A 72 -7.78 -4.12 -6.41
C MET A 72 -7.34 -4.01 -4.95
N ALA A 73 -7.12 -2.81 -4.41
CA ALA A 73 -6.82 -2.62 -2.99
C ALA A 73 -7.94 -3.20 -2.11
N THR A 74 -9.20 -2.91 -2.47
CA THR A 74 -10.38 -3.46 -1.78
C THR A 74 -10.51 -4.98 -1.98
N ALA A 75 -10.35 -5.47 -3.22
CA ALA A 75 -10.48 -6.90 -3.51
C ALA A 75 -9.40 -7.76 -2.84
N ILE A 76 -8.16 -7.27 -2.79
CA ILE A 76 -7.06 -7.92 -2.07
C ILE A 76 -7.30 -7.84 -0.56
N GLY A 77 -7.69 -6.67 -0.03
CA GLY A 77 -8.03 -6.48 1.37
C GLY A 77 -9.09 -7.48 1.87
N ASN A 78 -10.15 -7.69 1.09
CA ASN A 78 -11.21 -8.66 1.42
C ASN A 78 -10.75 -10.13 1.46
N ARG A 79 -9.56 -10.46 0.93
CA ARG A 79 -8.99 -11.81 0.97
C ARG A 79 -8.07 -12.04 2.16
N VAL A 80 -7.71 -10.98 2.89
CA VAL A 80 -6.76 -11.03 4.00
C VAL A 80 -7.52 -11.00 5.32
N HIS A 81 -7.58 -12.13 6.02
CA HIS A 81 -8.23 -12.25 7.32
C HIS A 81 -7.22 -12.49 8.46
N ARG A 82 -6.04 -13.01 8.13
CA ARG A 82 -4.91 -13.25 9.05
C ARG A 82 -3.57 -13.01 8.34
N PRO A 83 -2.47 -12.83 9.08
CA PRO A 83 -1.17 -12.57 8.48
C PRO A 83 -0.68 -13.66 7.51
N ASP A 84 -1.11 -14.91 7.67
CA ASP A 84 -0.70 -16.00 6.79
C ASP A 84 -1.33 -15.93 5.39
N ASP A 85 -2.41 -15.16 5.22
CA ASP A 85 -3.10 -14.99 3.94
C ASP A 85 -2.33 -14.01 3.00
N ILE A 86 -1.34 -13.27 3.52
CA ILE A 86 -0.59 -12.23 2.78
C ILE A 86 -0.02 -12.78 1.48
N HIS A 87 0.64 -13.94 1.54
CA HIS A 87 1.31 -14.52 0.38
C HIS A 87 0.31 -14.92 -0.72
N GLU A 88 -0.80 -15.56 -0.34
CA GLU A 88 -1.85 -15.95 -1.28
C GLU A 88 -2.55 -14.74 -1.90
N ALA A 89 -2.85 -13.71 -1.09
CA ALA A 89 -3.48 -12.49 -1.57
C ALA A 89 -2.61 -11.74 -2.59
N ILE A 90 -1.29 -11.66 -2.35
CA ILE A 90 -0.32 -11.11 -3.32
C ILE A 90 -0.26 -11.98 -4.58
N ALA A 91 -0.18 -13.31 -4.42
CA ALA A 91 -0.12 -14.23 -5.55
C ALA A 91 -1.35 -14.15 -6.45
N TRP A 92 -2.54 -13.90 -5.87
CA TRP A 92 -3.76 -13.66 -6.61
C TRP A 92 -3.76 -12.27 -7.29
N GLY A 93 -3.45 -11.21 -6.53
CA GLY A 93 -3.52 -9.83 -7.03
C GLY A 93 -2.53 -9.55 -8.17
N ARG A 94 -1.33 -10.14 -8.13
CA ARG A 94 -0.30 -9.95 -9.17
C ARG A 94 -0.66 -10.54 -10.53
N CYS A 95 -1.68 -11.39 -10.60
CA CYS A 95 -2.15 -11.98 -11.85
C CYS A 95 -3.09 -11.05 -12.63
N VAL A 96 -3.46 -9.89 -12.08
CA VAL A 96 -4.34 -8.92 -12.73
C VAL A 96 -3.51 -7.92 -13.54
N ASP A 97 -3.77 -7.87 -14.84
CA ASP A 97 -3.12 -6.92 -15.74
C ASP A 97 -3.33 -5.48 -15.28
N GLY A 98 -2.23 -4.71 -15.26
CA GLY A 98 -2.23 -3.32 -14.79
C GLY A 98 -2.00 -3.15 -13.29
N VAL A 99 -1.95 -4.22 -12.50
CA VAL A 99 -1.41 -4.16 -11.12
C VAL A 99 0.11 -4.17 -11.19
N MET A 100 0.73 -3.08 -10.72
CA MET A 100 2.16 -2.84 -10.86
C MET A 100 2.93 -3.06 -9.56
N GLY A 101 2.23 -2.98 -8.43
CA GLY A 101 2.79 -3.34 -7.13
C GLY A 101 1.72 -3.44 -6.06
N ILE A 102 2.02 -4.22 -5.03
CA ILE A 102 1.13 -4.51 -3.90
C ILE A 102 1.95 -4.42 -2.60
N LEU A 103 1.40 -3.77 -1.58
CA LEU A 103 1.85 -3.85 -0.19
C LEU A 103 0.66 -4.28 0.66
N ILE A 104 0.84 -5.26 1.55
CA ILE A 104 -0.16 -5.69 2.52
C ILE A 104 0.48 -5.65 3.91
N ILE A 105 -0.21 -5.07 4.88
CA ILE A 105 0.19 -5.00 6.29
C ILE A 105 -0.90 -5.64 7.16
N VAL A 106 -0.50 -6.54 8.05
CA VAL A 106 -1.36 -7.16 9.07
C VAL A 106 -0.58 -7.32 10.36
N GLY A 107 -0.92 -6.54 11.38
CA GLY A 107 -0.17 -6.44 12.63
C GLY A 107 1.28 -6.02 12.38
N ASP A 108 2.22 -6.81 12.86
CA ASP A 108 3.66 -6.62 12.67
C ASP A 108 4.22 -7.26 11.39
N ARG A 109 3.36 -7.90 10.59
CA ARG A 109 3.76 -8.57 9.34
C ARG A 109 3.39 -7.74 8.13
N MET A 110 4.22 -7.82 7.11
CA MET A 110 3.94 -7.25 5.81
C MET A 110 4.43 -8.14 4.68
N GLY A 111 3.83 -7.98 3.50
CA GLY A 111 4.31 -8.54 2.25
C GLY A 111 4.24 -7.50 1.15
N ALA A 112 5.24 -7.51 0.26
CA ALA A 112 5.32 -6.58 -0.86
C ALA A 112 5.67 -7.32 -2.16
N TRP A 113 5.20 -6.78 -3.28
CA TRP A 113 5.50 -7.28 -4.61
C TRP A 113 5.46 -6.15 -5.65
N GLY A 114 6.26 -6.29 -6.71
CA GLY A 114 6.22 -5.44 -7.89
C GLY A 114 7.10 -4.20 -7.79
N ARG A 115 6.72 -3.13 -8.47
CA ARG A 115 7.46 -1.87 -8.63
C ARG A 115 7.25 -0.90 -7.45
N LEU A 116 7.13 -1.45 -6.25
CA LEU A 116 6.99 -0.67 -5.02
C LEU A 116 8.22 -0.91 -4.16
N GLU A 117 9.04 0.12 -4.00
CA GLU A 117 10.14 0.09 -3.04
C GLU A 117 9.63 0.47 -1.65
N VAL A 118 9.75 -0.44 -0.68
CA VAL A 118 9.40 -0.19 0.71
C VAL A 118 10.63 0.35 1.43
N VAL A 119 10.55 1.59 1.90
CA VAL A 119 11.64 2.27 2.60
C VAL A 119 11.25 2.53 4.06
N PRO A 120 12.20 2.47 5.01
CA PRO A 120 11.97 2.98 6.35
C PRO A 120 11.80 4.50 6.30
N LEU A 121 10.84 5.02 7.06
CA LEU A 121 10.75 6.44 7.35
C LEU A 121 11.55 6.70 8.61
N ASN A 122 12.71 7.33 8.45
CA ASN A 122 13.44 7.84 9.59
C ASN A 122 12.58 8.95 10.22
N ALA A 123 12.14 8.76 11.46
CA ALA A 123 11.70 9.85 12.31
C ALA A 123 12.93 10.67 12.75
N GLU A 124 13.69 11.19 11.78
CA GLU A 124 14.73 12.16 12.10
C GLU A 124 14.02 13.49 12.33
N LYS A 125 13.91 13.82 13.62
CA LYS A 125 13.78 15.19 14.08
C LYS A 125 14.71 16.04 13.22
N GLU A 126 14.16 16.95 12.41
CA GLU A 126 14.88 18.14 11.98
C GLU A 126 15.37 18.83 13.26
N LYS A 127 16.58 18.50 13.70
CA LYS A 127 17.38 19.40 14.50
C LYS A 127 17.80 20.49 13.54
N ILE A 128 16.99 21.52 13.47
CA ILE A 128 17.42 22.83 13.02
C ILE A 128 18.48 23.27 14.05
N GLY A 129 19.74 23.05 13.70
CA GLY A 129 20.91 23.57 14.40
C GLY A 129 21.53 24.70 13.61
#